data_AF-A0AAU9BSV6-F1
#
_entry.id   AF-A0AAU9BSV6-F1
#
_cell.length_a   1.000
_cell.length_b   1.000
_cell.length_c   1.000
_cell.angle_alpha   90.00
_cell.angle_beta   90.00
_cell.angle_gamma   90.00
#
_symmetry.space_group_name_H-M   'P 1'
#
loop_
_entity.id
_entity.type
_entity.pdbx_description
1 polymer ?
#
loop_
_entity_poly.entity_id
_entity_poly.type
_entity_poly.pdbx_seq_one_letter_code
_entity_poly.pdbx_strand_id
1 'polypeptide(L)'
;MNGNPVDPLQFDFNKLWPATAQIPGYRDWLADVELLVTAFCELFERREAGLRLRTLDKAMCPRFHVDRVPARMICSYGGIGTEWLPEYAFERAKLGMGGCGFPDAESGLIADPTAIRQMPAYAVGLMKGENWEGNEGHGLVHRSPQPTAVQPRRLLLTLDML
;
A
#
# COMPACT_ATOMS: atom_id res chain seq x y z
N MET A 1 -31.01 2.10 -7.53
CA MET A 1 -31.18 0.78 -8.16
C MET A 1 -30.99 -0.28 -7.09
N ASN A 2 -31.95 -1.19 -6.94
CA ASN A 2 -31.87 -2.31 -5.99
C ASN A 2 -30.86 -3.33 -6.53
N GLY A 3 -29.62 -3.28 -6.04
CA GLY A 3 -28.59 -4.25 -6.40
C GLY A 3 -28.77 -5.51 -5.55
N ASN A 4 -29.03 -6.65 -6.20
CA ASN A 4 -28.91 -7.95 -5.55
C ASN A 4 -27.51 -8.11 -4.94
N PRO A 5 -27.36 -8.80 -3.79
CA PRO A 5 -26.05 -9.09 -3.23
C PRO A 5 -25.21 -9.86 -4.24
N VAL A 6 -24.01 -9.36 -4.52
CA VAL A 6 -23.04 -10.05 -5.39
C VAL A 6 -22.33 -11.11 -4.56
N ASP A 7 -22.38 -12.37 -4.99
CA ASP A 7 -21.57 -13.44 -4.42
C ASP A 7 -20.13 -13.34 -4.96
N PRO A 8 -19.14 -12.95 -4.14
CA PRO A 8 -17.77 -12.73 -4.60
C PRO A 8 -17.03 -14.01 -4.98
N LEU A 9 -17.56 -15.20 -4.67
CA LEU A 9 -16.95 -16.48 -5.03
C LEU A 9 -17.36 -16.98 -6.42
N GLN A 10 -18.45 -16.46 -6.98
CA GLN A 10 -18.98 -16.88 -8.29
C GLN A 10 -19.07 -15.74 -9.31
N PHE A 11 -18.88 -14.51 -8.88
CA PHE A 11 -19.01 -13.35 -9.76
C PHE A 11 -17.77 -13.19 -10.63
N ASP A 12 -17.97 -13.24 -11.95
CA ASP A 12 -16.93 -12.95 -12.93
C ASP A 12 -16.66 -11.44 -12.97
N PHE A 13 -15.69 -10.99 -12.17
CA PHE A 13 -15.29 -9.59 -12.07
C PHE A 13 -14.79 -9.01 -13.40
N ASN A 14 -14.42 -9.83 -14.39
CA ASN A 14 -14.06 -9.34 -15.73
C ASN A 14 -15.26 -8.72 -16.47
N LYS A 15 -16.49 -9.06 -16.08
CA LYS A 15 -17.73 -8.50 -16.65
C LYS A 15 -18.13 -7.15 -16.05
N LEU A 16 -17.42 -6.64 -15.04
CA LEU A 16 -17.62 -5.27 -14.53
C LEU A 16 -17.21 -4.21 -15.55
N TRP A 17 -16.23 -4.56 -16.40
CA TRP A 17 -15.44 -3.59 -17.17
C TRP A 17 -16.18 -2.84 -18.30
N PRO A 18 -17.38 -3.26 -18.78
CA PRO A 18 -18.18 -2.38 -19.63
C PRO A 18 -19.15 -1.47 -18.85
N ALA A 19 -19.62 -1.90 -17.67
CA ALA A 19 -20.70 -1.21 -16.95
C ALA A 19 -20.19 0.00 -16.14
N THR A 20 -18.96 -0.05 -15.66
CA THR A 20 -18.32 1.02 -14.89
C THR A 20 -17.70 2.11 -15.77
N ALA A 21 -17.57 1.88 -17.08
CA ALA A 21 -16.98 2.85 -18.02
C ALA A 21 -17.74 4.19 -18.08
N GLN A 22 -19.00 4.20 -17.64
CA GLN A 22 -19.84 5.39 -17.58
C GLN A 22 -19.60 6.26 -16.33
N ILE A 23 -18.79 5.80 -15.37
CA ILE A 23 -18.46 6.58 -14.18
C ILE A 23 -17.55 7.74 -14.59
N PRO A 24 -17.89 9.00 -14.26
CA PRO A 24 -17.01 10.14 -14.51
C PRO A 24 -15.60 9.91 -13.94
N GLY A 25 -14.57 10.16 -14.74
CA GLY A 25 -13.17 9.93 -14.36
C GLY A 25 -12.68 8.49 -14.52
N TYR A 26 -13.51 7.54 -14.94
CA TYR A 26 -13.09 6.15 -15.18
C TYR A 26 -11.93 6.04 -16.18
N ARG A 27 -12.03 6.76 -17.31
CA ARG A 27 -10.99 6.73 -18.36
C ARG A 27 -9.68 7.33 -17.87
N ASP A 28 -9.76 8.43 -17.12
CA ASP A 28 -8.58 9.10 -16.57
C ASP A 28 -7.91 8.23 -15.50
N TRP A 29 -8.70 7.61 -14.62
CA TRP A 29 -8.19 6.66 -13.63
C TRP A 29 -7.54 5.43 -14.29
N LEU A 30 -8.15 4.88 -15.34
CA LEU A 30 -7.57 3.76 -16.07
C LEU A 30 -6.24 4.16 -16.74
N ALA A 31 -6.19 5.32 -17.38
CA ALA A 31 -4.97 5.85 -17.98
C ALA A 31 -3.86 6.08 -16.93
N ASP A 32 -4.22 6.54 -15.73
CA ASP A 32 -3.27 6.67 -14.63
C ASP A 32 -2.74 5.31 -14.15
N VAL A 33 -3.62 4.31 -13.96
CA VAL A 33 -3.19 2.95 -13.60
C VAL A 33 -2.27 2.35 -14.68
N GLU A 34 -2.60 2.54 -15.96
CA GLU A 34 -1.78 2.11 -17.09
C GLU A 34 -0.41 2.80 -17.10
N LEU A 35 -0.37 4.11 -16.84
CA LEU A 35 0.87 4.87 -16.70
C LEU A 35 1.73 4.33 -15.55
N LEU A 36 1.15 4.10 -14.37
CA LEU A 36 1.89 3.63 -13.21
C LEU A 36 2.42 2.20 -13.40
N VAL A 37 1.63 1.31 -14.02
CA VAL A 37 2.07 -0.05 -14.36
C VAL A 37 3.20 -0.01 -15.38
N THR A 38 3.04 0.77 -16.45
CA THR A 38 4.07 0.92 -17.49
C THR A 38 5.37 1.44 -16.90
N ALA A 39 5.31 2.55 -16.15
CA ALA A 39 6.48 3.14 -15.52
C ALA A 39 7.18 2.19 -14.54
N PHE A 40 6.42 1.42 -13.75
CA PHE A 40 6.98 0.42 -12.84
C PHE A 40 7.67 -0.72 -13.59
N CYS A 41 7.03 -1.25 -14.63
CA CYS A 41 7.59 -2.31 -15.47
C CYS A 41 8.87 -1.85 -16.18
N GLU A 42 8.88 -0.65 -16.75
CA GLU A 42 10.06 -0.06 -17.40
C GLU A 42 11.20 0.15 -16.40
N LEU A 43 10.90 0.73 -15.23
CA LEU A 43 11.91 1.02 -14.20
C LEU A 43 12.64 -0.24 -13.70
N PHE A 44 11.95 -1.37 -13.65
CA PHE A 44 12.49 -2.64 -13.14
C PHE A 44 12.76 -3.69 -14.22
N GLU A 45 12.68 -3.29 -15.49
CA GLU A 45 12.90 -4.16 -16.65
C GLU A 45 12.04 -5.45 -16.60
N ARG A 46 10.76 -5.31 -16.20
CA ARG A 46 9.80 -6.41 -16.11
C ARG A 46 8.80 -6.34 -17.25
N ARG A 47 8.38 -7.52 -17.74
CA ARG A 47 7.31 -7.63 -18.74
C ARG A 47 5.93 -7.31 -18.15
N GLU A 48 5.74 -7.64 -16.87
CA GLU A 48 4.47 -7.52 -16.18
C GLU A 48 4.69 -7.26 -14.69
N ALA A 49 3.67 -6.71 -14.04
CA ALA A 49 3.66 -6.41 -12.62
C ALA A 49 2.44 -7.04 -11.94
N GLY A 50 2.63 -7.45 -10.68
CA GLY A 50 1.57 -7.92 -9.82
C GLY A 50 0.74 -6.72 -9.36
N LEU A 51 -0.42 -6.51 -9.97
CA LEU A 51 -1.32 -5.41 -9.60
C LEU A 51 -2.31 -5.86 -8.52
N ARG A 52 -2.46 -5.03 -7.50
CA ARG A 52 -3.51 -5.19 -6.49
C ARG A 52 -4.18 -3.86 -6.20
N LEU A 53 -5.50 -3.83 -6.39
CA LEU A 53 -6.36 -2.71 -6.04
C LEU A 53 -7.31 -3.14 -4.91
N ARG A 54 -7.36 -2.38 -3.82
CA ARG A 54 -8.22 -2.69 -2.67
C ARG A 54 -8.88 -1.45 -2.09
N THR A 55 -10.17 -1.59 -1.81
CA THR A 55 -10.86 -0.69 -0.87
C THR A 55 -10.68 -1.22 0.55
N LEU A 56 -10.22 -0.38 1.46
CA LEU A 56 -9.90 -0.74 2.83
C LEU A 56 -10.67 0.15 3.80
N ASP A 57 -11.40 -0.47 4.73
CA ASP A 57 -12.09 0.16 5.87
C ASP A 57 -11.49 -0.28 7.23
N LYS A 58 -10.38 -1.01 7.17
CA LYS A 58 -9.53 -1.37 8.31
C LYS A 58 -8.07 -1.38 7.87
N ALA A 59 -7.16 -1.14 8.81
CA ALA A 59 -5.73 -1.27 8.56
C ALA A 59 -5.38 -2.75 8.29
N MET A 60 -4.76 -3.05 7.14
CA MET A 60 -4.31 -4.41 6.84
C MET A 60 -3.08 -4.81 7.65
N CYS A 61 -2.14 -3.88 7.79
CA CYS A 61 -0.89 -4.03 8.51
C CYS A 61 -0.74 -2.82 9.45
N PRO A 62 -1.43 -2.81 10.60
CA PRO A 62 -1.46 -1.67 11.50
C PRO A 62 -0.13 -1.45 12.25
N ARG A 63 0.75 -2.46 12.26
CA ARG A 63 2.09 -2.36 12.85
C ARG A 63 3.12 -1.98 11.79
N PHE A 64 4.11 -1.20 12.19
CA PHE A 64 5.30 -0.93 11.39
C PHE A 64 6.02 -2.23 11.06
N HIS A 65 6.27 -2.40 9.77
CA HIS A 65 6.91 -3.58 9.21
C HIS A 65 7.68 -3.22 7.95
N VAL A 66 8.40 -4.21 7.44
CA VAL A 66 9.07 -4.18 6.15
C VAL A 66 8.47 -5.26 5.26
N ASP A 67 8.42 -5.00 3.96
CA ASP A 67 7.98 -6.01 2.99
C ASP A 67 9.13 -6.93 2.60
N ARG A 68 8.83 -8.22 2.41
CA ARG A 68 9.75 -9.21 1.82
C ARG A 68 9.53 -9.35 0.32
N VAL A 69 9.68 -8.23 -0.37
CA VAL A 69 9.69 -8.12 -1.84
C VAL A 69 10.91 -7.30 -2.25
N PRO A 70 11.35 -7.32 -3.52
CA PRO A 70 12.43 -6.44 -3.97
C PRO A 70 12.01 -4.97 -3.88
N ALA A 71 10.90 -4.61 -4.54
CA ALA A 71 10.30 -3.29 -4.41
C ALA A 71 8.78 -3.37 -4.54
N ARG A 72 8.11 -2.41 -3.94
CA ARG A 72 6.67 -2.20 -4.05
C ARG A 72 6.38 -0.75 -4.41
N MET A 73 5.57 -0.54 -5.43
CA MET A 73 4.91 0.75 -5.61
C MET A 73 3.62 0.77 -4.80
N ILE A 74 3.32 1.90 -4.17
CA ILE A 74 2.08 2.11 -3.43
C ILE A 74 1.49 3.47 -3.77
N CYS A 75 0.18 3.52 -4.00
CA CYS A 75 -0.56 4.75 -4.21
C CYS A 75 -1.91 4.66 -3.49
N SER A 76 -2.22 5.66 -2.66
CA SER A 76 -3.54 5.81 -2.05
C SER A 76 -4.34 6.82 -2.87
N TYR A 77 -5.14 6.35 -3.82
CA TYR A 77 -5.97 7.20 -4.69
C TYR A 77 -7.00 8.03 -3.92
N GLY A 78 -7.42 7.57 -2.75
CA GLY A 78 -8.33 8.32 -1.90
C GLY A 78 -8.30 7.77 -0.49
N GLY A 79 -8.55 8.64 0.49
CA GLY A 79 -8.45 8.32 1.91
C GLY A 79 -7.03 8.48 2.47
N ILE A 80 -6.81 7.88 3.64
CA ILE A 80 -5.59 8.06 4.42
C ILE A 80 -4.39 7.29 3.80
N GLY A 81 -3.29 7.99 3.55
CA GLY A 81 -2.12 7.44 2.86
C GLY A 81 -1.21 6.63 3.78
N THR A 82 -0.41 5.73 3.23
CA THR A 82 0.53 4.89 4.00
C THR A 82 1.47 5.72 4.87
N GLU A 83 1.70 5.27 6.10
CA GLU A 83 2.66 5.89 7.02
C GLU A 83 4.01 5.19 6.93
N TRP A 84 5.10 5.94 7.07
CA TRP A 84 6.47 5.44 7.04
C TRP A 84 7.37 6.20 8.00
N LEU A 85 8.48 5.58 8.37
CA LEU A 85 9.46 6.15 9.28
C LEU A 85 10.83 6.25 8.60
N PRO A 86 11.57 7.36 8.75
CA PRO A 86 12.97 7.43 8.35
C PRO A 86 13.84 6.57 9.28
N GLU A 87 14.98 6.09 8.78
CA GLU A 87 15.84 5.11 9.48
C GLU A 87 16.25 5.55 10.89
N TYR A 88 16.48 6.85 11.12
CA TYR A 88 16.88 7.38 12.43
C TYR A 88 15.76 7.38 13.48
N ALA A 89 14.50 7.21 13.08
CA ALA A 89 13.34 7.43 13.94
C ALA A 89 12.82 6.16 14.61
N PHE A 90 13.46 5.01 14.39
CA PHE A 90 13.04 3.74 14.97
C PHE A 90 14.22 2.81 15.26
N GLU A 91 13.97 1.81 16.09
CA GLU A 91 14.94 0.79 16.48
C GLU A 91 14.65 -0.51 15.74
N ARG A 92 15.45 -0.79 14.69
CA ARG A 92 15.21 -1.90 13.76
C ARG A 92 15.15 -3.27 14.42
N ALA A 93 15.97 -3.48 15.46
CA ALA A 93 15.99 -4.72 16.25
C ALA A 93 14.65 -5.02 16.95
N LYS A 94 13.75 -4.02 17.06
CA LYS A 94 12.44 -4.14 17.71
C LYS A 94 11.29 -4.36 16.72
N LEU A 95 11.57 -4.46 15.42
CA LEU A 95 10.55 -4.82 14.44
C LEU A 95 10.03 -6.25 14.65
N GLY A 96 8.75 -6.47 14.39
CA GLY A 96 8.13 -7.80 14.46
C GLY A 96 8.24 -8.43 15.85
N MET A 97 8.94 -9.57 15.95
CA MET A 97 9.13 -10.28 17.22
C MET A 97 10.02 -9.53 18.20
N GLY A 98 10.87 -8.62 17.73
CA GLY A 98 11.73 -7.80 18.59
C GLY A 98 10.98 -6.85 19.50
N GLY A 99 9.70 -6.56 19.20
CA GLY A 99 8.82 -5.78 20.07
C GLY A 99 8.19 -6.58 21.21
N CYS A 100 8.56 -7.86 21.37
CA CYS A 100 8.06 -8.76 22.43
C CYS A 100 6.52 -8.84 22.56
N GLY A 101 5.80 -8.62 21.45
CA GLY A 101 4.34 -8.62 21.42
C GLY A 101 3.68 -7.31 21.86
N PHE A 102 4.45 -6.30 22.29
CA PHE A 102 3.92 -4.99 22.62
C PHE A 102 3.51 -4.21 21.35
N PRO A 103 2.52 -3.31 21.46
CA PRO A 103 2.20 -2.34 20.40
C PRO A 103 3.40 -1.46 20.05
N ASP A 104 3.47 -0.94 18.83
CA ASP A 104 4.60 -0.10 18.36
C ASP A 104 4.89 1.11 19.26
N ALA A 105 3.84 1.68 19.87
CA ALA A 105 3.93 2.82 20.79
C ALA A 105 4.57 2.49 22.14
N GLU A 106 4.57 1.21 22.54
CA GLU A 106 5.02 0.74 23.85
C GLU A 106 6.24 -0.18 23.78
N SER A 107 6.49 -0.80 22.63
CA SER A 107 7.64 -1.68 22.40
C SER A 107 8.99 -0.93 22.43
N GLY A 108 8.94 0.40 22.35
CA GLY A 108 10.10 1.26 22.14
C GLY A 108 10.71 1.08 20.75
N LEU A 109 9.94 0.56 19.78
CA LEU A 109 10.28 0.52 18.37
C LEU A 109 10.43 1.94 17.82
N ILE A 110 9.51 2.84 18.17
CA ILE A 110 9.50 4.22 17.69
C ILE A 110 10.36 5.06 18.63
N ALA A 111 11.51 5.54 18.15
CA ALA A 111 12.40 6.39 18.91
C ALA A 111 11.96 7.86 18.84
N ASP A 112 11.44 8.29 17.68
CA ASP A 112 10.88 9.64 17.47
C ASP A 112 9.49 9.55 16.81
N PRO A 113 8.40 9.67 17.61
CA PRO A 113 7.04 9.65 17.08
C PRO A 113 6.70 10.84 16.17
N THR A 114 7.42 11.95 16.29
CA THR A 114 7.18 13.16 15.48
C THR A 114 7.71 13.00 14.05
N ALA A 115 8.59 12.03 13.83
CA ALA A 115 9.14 11.71 12.53
C ALA A 115 8.28 10.73 11.70
N ILE A 116 7.13 10.27 12.23
CA ILE A 116 6.16 9.50 11.43
C ILE A 116 5.66 10.37 10.28
N ARG A 117 5.90 9.92 9.05
CA ARG A 117 5.46 10.60 7.84
C ARG A 117 4.29 9.86 7.24
N GLN A 118 3.33 10.61 6.71
CA GLN A 118 2.21 10.06 5.98
C GLN A 118 2.31 10.46 4.51
N MET A 119 2.15 9.49 3.61
CA MET A 119 2.05 9.78 2.19
C MET A 119 0.77 10.60 1.91
N PRO A 120 0.84 11.68 1.11
CA PRO A 120 -0.35 12.35 0.63
C PRO A 120 -1.23 11.42 -0.22
N ALA A 121 -2.53 11.72 -0.29
CA ALA A 121 -3.39 11.07 -1.29
C ALA A 121 -2.84 11.34 -2.70
N TYR A 122 -2.99 10.38 -3.60
CA TYR A 122 -2.47 10.38 -4.97
C TYR A 122 -0.94 10.38 -5.10
N ALA A 123 -0.18 10.47 -4.01
CA ALA A 123 1.26 10.34 -4.07
C ALA A 123 1.66 8.90 -4.41
N VAL A 124 2.62 8.76 -5.33
CA VAL A 124 3.22 7.48 -5.71
C VAL A 124 4.48 7.29 -4.88
N GLY A 125 4.50 6.21 -4.10
CA GLY A 125 5.66 5.81 -3.30
C GLY A 125 6.29 4.57 -3.89
N LEU A 126 7.60 4.60 -4.08
CA LEU A 126 8.37 3.42 -4.45
C LEU A 126 9.23 2.99 -3.25
N MET A 127 8.95 1.81 -2.74
CA MET A 127 9.50 1.30 -1.48
C MET A 127 10.42 0.12 -1.78
N LYS A 128 11.69 0.20 -1.38
CA LYS A 128 12.57 -0.97 -1.37
C LYS A 128 12.21 -1.88 -0.20
N GLY A 129 12.07 -3.17 -0.47
CA GLY A 129 11.87 -4.18 0.56
C GLY A 129 13.18 -4.89 0.91
N GLU A 130 13.04 -5.96 1.69
CA GLU A 130 14.16 -6.76 2.19
C GLU A 130 14.80 -7.66 1.12
N ASN A 131 14.08 -7.99 0.05
CA ASN A 131 14.58 -8.90 -0.99
C ASN A 131 15.23 -8.13 -2.16
N TRP A 132 15.50 -6.84 -2.00
CA TRP A 132 16.29 -6.09 -2.97
C TRP A 132 17.76 -6.39 -2.75
N GLU A 133 18.48 -6.74 -3.82
CA GLU A 133 19.90 -7.08 -3.75
C GLU A 133 20.72 -5.94 -3.13
N GLY A 134 21.40 -6.21 -2.02
CA GLY A 134 22.19 -5.22 -1.28
C GLY A 134 21.37 -4.30 -0.37
N ASN A 135 20.10 -4.60 -0.12
CA ASN A 135 19.23 -3.87 0.82
C ASN A 135 18.72 -4.78 1.96
N GLU A 136 19.38 -5.91 2.18
CA GLU A 136 19.06 -6.84 3.25
C GLU A 136 19.21 -6.15 4.59
N GLY A 137 18.18 -6.22 5.44
CA GLY A 137 18.18 -5.50 6.70
C GLY A 137 17.98 -3.99 6.56
N HIS A 138 17.55 -3.49 5.39
CA HIS A 138 17.32 -2.06 5.13
C HIS A 138 16.02 -1.76 4.34
N GLY A 139 15.06 -2.69 4.34
CA GLY A 139 13.72 -2.43 3.81
C GLY A 139 13.03 -1.23 4.48
N LEU A 140 12.23 -0.48 3.70
CA LEU A 140 11.50 0.68 4.21
C LEU A 140 10.48 0.27 5.27
N VAL A 141 10.59 0.88 6.45
CA VAL A 141 9.62 0.69 7.53
C VAL A 141 8.38 1.52 7.31
N HIS A 142 7.24 0.83 7.19
CA HIS A 142 5.96 1.44 6.89
C HIS A 142 4.79 0.67 7.51
N ARG A 143 3.61 1.28 7.52
CA ARG A 143 2.36 0.66 7.99
C ARG A 143 1.13 1.22 7.28
N SER A 144 0.06 0.45 7.34
CA SER A 144 -1.27 0.94 7.00
C SER A 144 -1.82 1.72 8.19
N PRO A 145 -2.06 3.04 8.08
CA PRO A 145 -2.68 3.78 9.18
C PRO A 145 -4.10 3.29 9.44
N GLN A 146 -4.56 3.53 10.67
CA GLN A 146 -5.93 3.25 11.08
C GLN A 146 -6.88 4.27 10.41
N PRO A 147 -7.98 3.83 9.80
CA PRO A 147 -9.02 4.74 9.31
C PRO A 147 -9.56 5.64 10.42
N THR A 148 -9.93 6.87 10.06
CA THR A 148 -10.50 7.86 10.99
C THR A 148 -11.97 8.09 10.69
N ALA A 149 -12.71 8.76 11.58
CA ALA A 149 -14.11 9.11 11.32
C ALA A 149 -14.28 9.98 10.06
N VAL A 150 -13.29 10.83 9.74
CA VAL A 150 -13.28 11.69 8.56
C VAL A 150 -12.74 11.02 7.30
N GLN A 151 -11.88 10.02 7.45
CA GLN A 151 -11.33 9.21 6.36
C GLN A 151 -11.54 7.71 6.67
N PRO A 152 -12.80 7.22 6.65
CA PRO A 152 -13.14 5.89 7.12
C PRO A 152 -12.76 4.78 6.13
N ARG A 153 -12.45 5.14 4.88
CA ARG A 153 -12.05 4.20 3.83
C ARG A 153 -10.93 4.78 2.98
N ARG A 154 -10.11 3.90 2.40
CA ARG A 154 -9.12 4.27 1.39
C ARG A 154 -9.13 3.32 0.19
N LEU A 155 -8.81 3.85 -0.98
CA LEU A 155 -8.55 3.07 -2.19
C LEU A 155 -7.04 2.97 -2.39
N LEU A 156 -6.50 1.76 -2.25
CA LEU A 156 -5.07 1.47 -2.32
C LEU A 156 -4.75 0.68 -3.58
N LEU A 157 -3.81 1.19 -4.39
CA LEU A 157 -3.13 0.47 -5.44
C LEU A 157 -1.74 0.07 -4.96
N THR A 158 -1.34 -1.17 -5.19
CA THR A 158 0.04 -1.63 -5.05
C THR A 158 0.48 -2.39 -6.30
N LEU A 159 1.74 -2.19 -6.70
CA LEU A 159 2.41 -2.96 -7.74
C LEU A 159 3.65 -3.64 -7.15
N ASP A 160 3.79 -4.93 -7.41
CA ASP A 160 4.95 -5.75 -7.04
C ASP A 160 5.59 -6.36 -8.30
N MET A 161 6.88 -6.70 -8.23
CA MET A 161 7.50 -7.52 -9.28
C MET A 161 6.97 -8.95 -9.24
N LEU A 162 6.77 -9.56 -10.41
CA LEU A 162 6.42 -10.97 -10.59
C LEU A 162 7.64 -11.85 -10.86
#